data_AF-A0A2C5WEB9-F1
#
_entry.id   AF-A0A2C5WEB9-F1
#
_cell.length_a   1.000
_cell.length_b   1.000
_cell.length_c   1.000
_cell.angle_alpha   90.00
_cell.angle_beta   90.00
_cell.angle_gamma   90.00
#
_symmetry.space_group_name_H-M   'P 1'
#
loop_
_entity.id
_entity.type
_entity.pdbx_description
1 polymer ?
#
loop_
_entity_poly.entity_id
_entity_poly.type
_entity_poly.pdbx_seq_one_letter_code
_entity_poly.pdbx_strand_id
1 'polypeptide(L)'
;MQRAPCIAGRATTCWKAHLEGRPDMPLVIKDSWQYPERDEEGELLCEATTNNVVNVARYYHHETVQIHGADDDIRSNVRGGLDVTRASNYRPEHPMPPSSSTAGAPRKGRRISAAGTKRSSSHTGAPLPPSKRSCSTSLTKAGSQALLNRIHRRVIVRDYGKSIYKASSRSALLEGLEGCIQGHESLYKAGFLHRDISINNLMINEDGDNPSWPSFLIDLDLSIKEQREGSSGAKGKTGTRAFMAIGVLLGEQHSFMHDLESFFWVLFWICIHYNTPNESRVVPKFDKWNYVDMEELAISKTGVVANEGDFLKIAEVNFTPYYCPFIPWVNSLRRIVFPNGVRW
;
A
#
# COMPACT_ATOMS: atom_id res chain seq x y z
N MET A 1 -9.82 -14.65 5.73
CA MET A 1 -8.47 -14.07 5.49
C MET A 1 -7.67 -14.23 6.77
N GLN A 2 -6.56 -14.95 6.76
CA GLN A 2 -5.69 -15.05 7.94
C GLN A 2 -4.91 -13.74 8.07
N ARG A 3 -5.00 -13.04 9.22
CA ARG A 3 -4.30 -11.76 9.42
C ARG A 3 -2.80 -11.98 9.31
N ALA A 4 -2.11 -11.17 8.50
CA ALA A 4 -0.66 -11.17 8.49
C ALA A 4 -0.16 -10.70 9.88
N PRO A 5 0.67 -11.49 10.59
CA PRO A 5 1.18 -11.08 11.89
C PRO A 5 2.08 -9.85 11.73
N CYS A 6 1.62 -8.73 12.28
CA CYS A 6 2.36 -7.48 12.29
C CYS A 6 2.36 -6.87 13.68
N ILE A 7 3.52 -6.35 14.10
CA ILE A 7 3.70 -5.68 15.40
C ILE A 7 3.35 -4.19 15.30
N ALA A 8 3.43 -3.59 14.09
CA ALA A 8 3.13 -2.18 13.87
C ALA A 8 2.40 -1.98 12.52
N GLY A 9 1.25 -1.31 12.54
CA GLY A 9 0.44 -1.01 11.35
C GLY A 9 -0.84 -0.26 11.74
N ARG A 10 -1.75 0.00 10.80
CA ARG A 10 -3.05 0.65 11.06
C ARG A 10 -4.06 -0.25 11.81
N ALA A 11 -3.70 -1.51 12.06
CA ALA A 11 -4.58 -2.54 12.59
C ALA A 11 -5.94 -2.64 11.86
N THR A 12 -5.91 -2.37 10.54
CA THR A 12 -7.10 -2.33 9.69
C THR A 12 -7.88 -3.64 9.78
N THR A 13 -9.18 -3.53 10.05
CA THR A 13 -10.11 -4.64 10.03
C THR A 13 -11.27 -4.31 9.12
N CYS A 14 -11.64 -5.24 8.24
CA CYS A 14 -12.78 -5.08 7.34
C CYS A 14 -13.80 -6.20 7.55
N TRP A 15 -15.08 -5.84 7.51
CA TRP A 15 -16.21 -6.77 7.57
C TRP A 15 -17.13 -6.53 6.39
N LYS A 16 -17.65 -7.64 5.83
CA LYS A 16 -18.83 -7.57 4.96
C LYS A 16 -20.06 -7.55 5.86
N ALA A 17 -20.95 -6.59 5.63
CA ALA A 17 -22.20 -6.41 6.35
C ALA A 17 -23.36 -6.23 5.37
N HIS A 18 -24.57 -6.25 5.88
CA HIS A 18 -25.78 -5.84 5.19
C HIS A 18 -26.66 -5.09 6.19
N LEU A 19 -27.53 -4.21 5.70
CA LEU A 19 -28.54 -3.63 6.58
C LEU A 19 -29.54 -4.71 7.00
N GLU A 20 -30.08 -4.57 8.21
CA GLU A 20 -31.17 -5.43 8.66
C GLU A 20 -32.35 -5.30 7.69
N GLY A 21 -32.86 -6.44 7.23
CA GLY A 21 -33.94 -6.51 6.24
C GLY A 21 -33.55 -6.22 4.78
N ARG A 22 -32.28 -5.87 4.47
CA ARG A 22 -31.79 -5.62 3.09
C ARG A 22 -30.51 -6.39 2.76
N PRO A 23 -30.58 -7.73 2.62
CA PRO A 23 -29.42 -8.58 2.31
C PRO A 23 -28.85 -8.35 0.90
N ASP A 24 -29.65 -7.76 0.01
CA ASP A 24 -29.33 -7.39 -1.37
C ASP A 24 -28.37 -6.20 -1.47
N MET A 25 -28.20 -5.44 -0.39
CA MET A 25 -27.33 -4.26 -0.36
C MET A 25 -26.08 -4.54 0.50
N PRO A 26 -25.02 -5.15 -0.09
CA PRO A 26 -23.79 -5.38 0.65
C PRO A 26 -23.18 -4.04 1.08
N LEU A 27 -22.60 -4.03 2.28
CA LEU A 27 -21.79 -2.95 2.80
C LEU A 27 -20.44 -3.51 3.25
N VAL A 28 -19.42 -2.68 3.21
CA VAL A 28 -18.11 -2.98 3.79
C VAL A 28 -17.83 -1.98 4.89
N ILE A 29 -17.62 -2.48 6.10
CA ILE A 29 -17.18 -1.69 7.25
C ILE A 29 -15.67 -1.85 7.36
N LYS A 30 -14.93 -0.74 7.38
CA LYS A 30 -13.48 -0.68 7.55
C LYS A 30 -13.17 0.13 8.81
N ASP A 31 -12.57 -0.52 9.80
CA ASP A 31 -12.01 0.11 10.98
C ASP A 31 -10.49 0.22 10.84
N SER A 32 -9.92 1.38 11.16
CA SER A 32 -8.47 1.59 11.11
C SER A 32 -7.99 2.68 12.07
N TRP A 33 -6.73 2.57 12.49
CA TRP A 33 -6.05 3.57 13.32
C TRP A 33 -5.23 4.50 12.45
N GLN A 34 -5.65 5.77 12.39
CA GLN A 34 -5.11 6.77 11.48
C GLN A 34 -4.40 7.89 12.23
N TYR A 35 -3.43 8.51 11.57
CA TYR A 35 -2.75 9.70 12.10
C TYR A 35 -3.68 10.91 12.01
N PRO A 36 -3.83 11.71 13.08
CA PRO A 36 -4.73 12.87 13.08
C PRO A 36 -4.30 13.96 12.09
N GLU A 37 -3.04 13.98 11.65
CA GLU A 37 -2.53 14.95 10.68
C GLU A 37 -2.90 14.61 9.22
N ARG A 38 -3.58 13.48 8.98
CA ARG A 38 -4.03 13.06 7.65
C ARG A 38 -5.50 13.38 7.45
N ASP A 39 -5.86 13.56 6.19
CA ASP A 39 -7.26 13.66 5.80
C ASP A 39 -7.99 12.36 6.12
N GLU A 40 -9.27 12.49 6.43
CA GLU A 40 -10.12 11.36 6.74
C GLU A 40 -10.56 10.69 5.43
N GLU A 41 -10.27 9.41 5.26
CA GLU A 41 -10.73 8.66 4.07
C GLU A 41 -12.25 8.74 3.89
N GLY A 42 -13.00 8.77 4.99
CA GLY A 42 -14.45 8.93 4.96
C GLY A 42 -14.91 10.23 4.29
N GLU A 43 -14.24 11.35 4.58
CA GLU A 43 -14.52 12.64 3.94
C GLU A 43 -14.16 12.61 2.45
N LEU A 44 -12.99 12.06 2.10
CA LEU A 44 -12.54 11.94 0.72
C LEU A 44 -13.50 11.10 -0.13
N LEU A 45 -13.97 9.98 0.41
CA LEU A 45 -14.96 9.12 -0.27
C LEU A 45 -16.33 9.80 -0.38
N CYS A 46 -16.75 10.53 0.66
CA CYS A 46 -17.99 11.31 0.65
C CYS A 46 -17.96 12.33 -0.49
N GLU A 47 -16.89 13.12 -0.56
CA GLU A 47 -16.72 14.15 -1.61
C GLU A 47 -16.58 13.55 -3.01
N ALA A 48 -15.81 12.48 -3.19
CA ALA A 48 -15.72 11.77 -4.46
C ALA A 48 -17.11 11.26 -4.91
N THR A 49 -17.91 10.73 -3.99
CA THR A 49 -19.27 10.26 -4.27
C THR A 49 -20.20 11.43 -4.64
N THR A 50 -20.13 12.54 -3.91
CA THR A 50 -20.90 13.77 -4.21
C THR A 50 -20.53 14.37 -5.57
N ASN A 51 -19.26 14.28 -5.95
CA ASN A 51 -18.75 14.71 -7.26
C ASN A 51 -19.02 13.71 -8.39
N ASN A 52 -19.83 12.66 -8.15
CA ASN A 52 -20.19 11.63 -9.13
C ASN A 52 -18.98 10.91 -9.75
N VAL A 53 -17.91 10.71 -8.96
CA VAL A 53 -16.76 9.90 -9.40
C VAL A 53 -17.23 8.47 -9.66
N VAL A 54 -16.89 7.93 -10.84
CA VAL A 54 -17.24 6.56 -11.24
C VAL A 54 -16.11 5.59 -10.89
N ASN A 55 -16.42 4.30 -10.75
CA ASN A 55 -15.45 3.24 -10.50
C ASN A 55 -14.50 3.51 -9.30
N VAL A 56 -15.02 4.15 -8.27
CA VAL A 56 -14.44 4.27 -6.93
C VAL A 56 -15.51 3.83 -5.93
N ALA A 57 -15.10 3.19 -4.84
CA ALA A 57 -16.05 2.74 -3.83
C ALA A 57 -16.95 3.88 -3.34
N ARG A 58 -18.26 3.66 -3.40
CA ARG A 58 -19.27 4.66 -3.06
C ARG A 58 -19.42 4.75 -1.55
N TYR A 59 -19.38 5.98 -1.08
CA TYR A 59 -19.56 6.32 0.32
C TYR A 59 -20.95 5.89 0.84
N TYR A 60 -20.96 5.39 2.08
CA TYR A 60 -22.19 5.17 2.84
C TYR A 60 -22.18 5.98 4.14
N HIS A 61 -21.13 5.83 4.96
CA HIS A 61 -21.01 6.51 6.25
C HIS A 61 -19.55 6.56 6.70
N HIS A 62 -19.18 7.52 7.55
CA HIS A 62 -17.92 7.50 8.29
C HIS A 62 -18.11 8.14 9.66
N GLU A 63 -17.26 7.74 10.61
CA GLU A 63 -17.24 8.30 11.96
C GLU A 63 -15.85 8.16 12.60
N THR A 64 -15.57 9.06 13.56
CA THR A 64 -14.59 8.79 14.61
C THR A 64 -15.25 7.88 15.63
N VAL A 65 -14.65 6.72 15.90
CA VAL A 65 -15.19 5.81 16.89
C VAL A 65 -15.03 6.43 18.26
N GLN A 66 -16.10 6.45 19.06
CA GLN A 66 -16.09 6.98 20.42
C GLN A 66 -16.28 5.88 21.46
N ILE A 67 -15.51 5.93 22.53
CA ILE A 67 -15.63 5.07 23.71
C ILE A 67 -15.96 5.98 24.90
N HIS A 68 -17.10 5.72 25.56
CA HIS A 68 -17.60 6.53 26.69
C HIS A 68 -17.71 8.04 26.40
N GLY A 69 -18.07 8.41 25.16
CA GLY A 69 -18.24 9.81 24.73
C GLY A 69 -16.94 10.55 24.43
N ALA A 70 -15.80 9.86 24.39
CA ALA A 70 -14.52 10.40 23.95
C ALA A 70 -13.99 9.65 22.73
N ASP A 71 -13.26 10.35 21.86
CA ASP A 71 -12.65 9.75 20.67
C ASP A 71 -11.71 8.60 21.05
N ASP A 72 -11.80 7.51 20.29
CA ASP A 72 -10.99 6.34 20.52
C ASP A 72 -9.58 6.54 19.97
N ASP A 73 -8.64 6.90 20.85
CA ASP A 73 -7.25 7.18 20.49
C ASP A 73 -6.22 6.31 21.22
N ILE A 74 -5.03 6.17 20.63
CA ILE A 74 -3.97 5.34 21.22
C ILE A 74 -3.45 5.97 22.52
N ARG A 75 -3.35 7.30 22.58
CA ARG A 75 -2.71 8.00 23.71
C ARG A 75 -3.53 7.88 25.00
N SER A 76 -4.83 8.10 24.92
CA SER A 76 -5.74 8.21 26.04
C SER A 76 -6.38 6.86 26.35
N ASN A 77 -6.91 6.14 25.35
CA ASN A 77 -7.65 4.90 25.61
C ASN A 77 -6.77 3.65 25.61
N VAL A 78 -5.83 3.51 24.67
CA VAL A 78 -4.99 2.31 24.60
C VAL A 78 -3.83 2.37 25.58
N ARG A 79 -3.11 3.50 25.65
CA ARG A 79 -1.98 3.67 26.58
C ARG A 79 -2.42 4.12 27.97
N GLY A 80 -3.57 4.79 28.13
CA GLY A 80 -4.08 5.14 29.46
C GLY A 80 -3.11 5.96 30.31
N GLY A 81 -2.32 6.86 29.72
CA GLY A 81 -1.31 7.65 30.45
C GLY A 81 -0.02 6.91 30.81
N LEU A 82 0.20 5.69 30.30
CA LEU A 82 1.48 4.99 30.43
C LEU A 82 2.61 5.75 29.73
N ASP A 83 3.63 6.13 30.51
CA ASP A 83 4.84 6.74 30.00
C ASP A 83 5.81 5.67 29.50
N VAL A 84 5.80 5.47 28.17
CA VAL A 84 6.63 4.47 27.50
C VAL A 84 8.13 4.78 27.63
N THR A 85 8.51 6.03 27.94
CA THR A 85 9.91 6.42 28.16
C THR A 85 10.50 5.82 29.43
N ARG A 86 9.64 5.40 30.37
CA ARG A 86 10.04 4.75 31.63
C ARG A 86 10.26 3.24 31.49
N ALA A 87 9.99 2.66 30.32
CA ALA A 87 10.19 1.23 30.10
C ALA A 87 11.69 0.90 30.09
N SER A 88 12.08 -0.21 30.76
CA SER A 88 13.50 -0.62 30.88
C SER A 88 14.19 -0.92 29.55
N ASN A 89 13.41 -1.18 28.51
CA ASN A 89 13.83 -1.43 27.15
C ASN A 89 13.61 -0.22 26.21
N TYR A 90 13.21 0.94 26.72
CA TYR A 90 13.06 2.15 25.94
C TYR A 90 14.42 2.59 25.41
N ARG A 91 14.56 2.66 24.08
CA ARG A 91 15.73 3.20 23.41
C ARG A 91 15.30 4.52 22.77
N PRO A 92 15.83 5.67 23.23
CA PRO A 92 15.68 6.92 22.49
C PRO A 92 16.18 6.72 21.05
N GLU A 93 15.45 7.23 20.06
CA GLU A 93 16.01 7.28 18.70
C GLU A 93 17.27 8.17 18.75
N HIS A 94 18.43 7.58 18.47
CA HIS A 94 19.67 8.34 18.38
C HIS A 94 19.58 9.32 17.21
N PRO A 95 19.86 10.61 17.42
CA PRO A 95 20.14 11.51 16.31
C PRO A 95 21.32 10.92 15.53
N MET A 96 21.11 10.63 14.24
CA MET A 96 22.22 10.25 13.37
C MET A 96 23.27 11.37 13.42
N PRO A 97 24.57 11.07 13.67
CA PRO A 97 25.60 12.08 13.57
C PRO A 97 25.65 12.62 12.12
N PRO A 98 25.96 13.91 11.92
CA PRO A 98 26.19 14.42 10.58
C PRO A 98 27.34 13.63 9.94
N SER A 99 27.14 13.22 8.69
CA SER A 99 28.07 12.42 7.90
C SER A 99 29.40 13.16 7.72
N SER A 100 30.38 12.87 8.58
CA SER A 100 31.77 13.24 8.36
C SER A 100 32.49 12.11 7.62
N SER A 101 32.85 12.37 6.38
CA SER A 101 33.68 11.54 5.52
C SER A 101 35.11 11.45 6.05
N THR A 102 35.52 10.29 6.57
CA THR A 102 36.93 9.85 6.59
C THR A 102 37.02 8.33 6.61
N ALA A 103 37.83 7.79 5.70
CA ALA A 103 38.08 6.37 5.47
C ALA A 103 38.82 5.68 6.64
N GLY A 104 38.62 4.36 6.79
CA GLY A 104 39.56 3.53 7.56
C GLY A 104 39.07 2.18 8.09
N ALA A 105 39.36 1.13 7.32
CA ALA A 105 39.75 -0.23 7.75
C ALA A 105 38.70 -1.30 8.15
N PRO A 106 38.99 -2.60 7.87
CA PRO A 106 38.00 -3.66 7.74
C PRO A 106 37.81 -4.44 9.05
N ARG A 107 36.60 -4.94 9.31
CA ARG A 107 36.36 -5.92 10.38
C ARG A 107 35.78 -7.22 9.85
N LYS A 108 36.70 -8.20 9.80
CA LYS A 108 36.57 -9.67 9.86
C LYS A 108 35.17 -10.22 10.17
N GLY A 109 34.80 -11.22 9.37
CA GLY A 109 33.55 -11.96 9.49
C GLY A 109 33.37 -12.72 10.81
N ARG A 110 32.11 -12.91 11.17
CA ARG A 110 31.67 -13.92 12.14
C ARG A 110 30.37 -14.53 11.64
N ARG A 111 30.47 -15.74 11.06
CA ARG A 111 29.34 -16.64 10.89
C ARG A 111 28.83 -17.04 12.27
N ILE A 112 27.55 -16.83 12.55
CA ILE A 112 26.83 -17.56 13.59
C ILE A 112 25.50 -18.00 12.99
N SER A 113 25.46 -19.27 12.60
CA SER A 113 24.23 -20.02 12.41
C SER A 113 23.60 -20.26 13.78
N ALA A 114 22.42 -19.72 14.03
CA ALA A 114 21.60 -20.11 15.18
C ALA A 114 20.17 -20.35 14.68
N ALA A 115 19.80 -21.63 14.67
CA ALA A 115 18.43 -22.09 14.45
C ALA A 115 17.49 -21.42 15.46
N GLY A 116 16.34 -20.94 14.98
CA GLY A 116 15.37 -20.21 15.78
C GLY A 116 14.65 -21.11 16.79
N THR A 117 15.09 -21.07 18.05
CA THR A 117 14.29 -21.59 19.17
C THR A 117 13.21 -20.58 19.55
N LYS A 118 11.93 -21.00 19.54
CA LYS A 118 10.80 -20.18 20.02
C LYS A 118 10.98 -19.87 21.52
N ARG A 119 10.72 -18.61 21.93
CA ARG A 119 10.78 -18.16 23.33
C ARG A 119 9.60 -18.68 24.15
N SER A 120 9.88 -19.03 25.40
CA SER A 120 8.92 -19.16 26.50
C SER A 120 8.65 -17.79 27.14
N SER A 121 7.47 -17.60 27.71
CA SER A 121 6.88 -16.32 28.15
C SER A 121 7.49 -15.69 29.42
N SER A 122 8.52 -16.28 30.03
CA SER A 122 8.95 -15.93 31.39
C SER A 122 10.25 -15.12 31.53
N HIS A 123 10.88 -14.65 30.45
CA HIS A 123 12.16 -13.90 30.55
C HIS A 123 12.07 -12.46 30.03
N THR A 124 11.87 -11.52 30.96
CA THR A 124 11.75 -10.06 30.72
C THR A 124 13.10 -9.33 30.56
N GLY A 125 14.25 -10.02 30.66
CA GLY A 125 15.58 -9.39 30.71
C GLY A 125 16.50 -9.60 29.49
N ALA A 126 16.05 -10.27 28.42
CA ALA A 126 16.94 -10.60 27.29
C ALA A 126 16.98 -9.49 26.22
N PRO A 127 18.16 -9.13 25.67
CA PRO A 127 18.27 -8.15 24.59
C PRO A 127 17.39 -8.52 23.39
N LEU A 128 16.75 -7.51 22.79
CA LEU A 128 15.96 -7.70 21.57
C LEU A 128 16.90 -8.02 20.40
N PRO A 129 16.60 -9.03 19.58
CA PRO A 129 17.33 -9.23 18.33
C PRO A 129 17.13 -8.00 17.43
N PRO A 130 18.11 -7.68 16.57
CA PRO A 130 17.97 -6.58 15.62
C PRO A 130 16.71 -6.79 14.76
N SER A 131 15.92 -5.73 14.63
CA SER A 131 14.70 -5.75 13.81
C SER A 131 15.06 -6.14 12.38
N LYS A 132 14.42 -7.20 11.86
CA LYS A 132 14.48 -7.55 10.43
C LYS A 132 13.62 -6.64 9.55
N ARG A 133 12.90 -5.67 10.12
CA ARG A 133 12.05 -4.73 9.37
C ARG A 133 12.47 -3.30 9.65
N SER A 134 12.80 -2.58 8.59
CA SER A 134 12.66 -1.13 8.55
C SER A 134 11.16 -0.85 8.52
N CYS A 135 10.56 -0.58 9.68
CA CYS A 135 9.21 -0.04 9.73
C CYS A 135 9.21 1.25 8.90
N SER A 136 8.21 1.42 8.03
CA SER A 136 7.94 2.71 7.40
C SER A 136 7.44 3.65 8.48
N THR A 137 8.36 4.21 9.25
CA THR A 137 8.11 5.38 10.08
C THR A 137 8.07 6.56 9.12
N SER A 138 6.95 7.27 9.13
CA SER A 138 6.93 8.63 8.62
C SER A 138 8.08 9.38 9.29
N LEU A 139 9.15 9.68 8.55
CA LEU A 139 10.23 10.56 9.00
C LEU A 139 9.65 11.97 9.08
N THR A 140 8.92 12.25 10.16
CA THR A 140 8.61 13.61 10.56
C THR A 140 9.88 14.23 11.14
N LYS A 141 10.13 15.47 10.72
CA LYS A 141 11.23 16.36 11.11
C LYS A 141 11.64 16.15 12.58
N ALA A 142 12.95 16.01 12.83
CA ALA A 142 13.53 15.99 14.17
C ALA A 142 13.05 17.21 14.97
N GLY A 143 12.09 17.02 15.87
CA GLY A 143 11.47 18.14 16.55
C GLY A 143 10.17 17.88 17.31
N SER A 144 9.90 16.66 17.78
CA SER A 144 9.05 16.43 18.96
C SER A 144 9.08 14.95 19.38
N GLN A 145 9.55 14.71 20.60
CA GLN A 145 9.53 13.41 21.31
C GLN A 145 8.10 12.93 21.67
N ALA A 146 7.06 13.41 20.99
CA ALA A 146 5.69 13.00 21.24
C ALA A 146 5.47 11.63 20.57
N LEU A 147 5.29 10.59 21.38
CA LEU A 147 4.84 9.28 20.91
C LEU A 147 3.60 9.47 20.03
N LEU A 148 3.73 9.19 18.73
CA LEU A 148 2.71 9.48 17.75
C LEU A 148 1.34 8.95 18.20
N ASN A 149 0.31 9.81 18.17
CA ASN A 149 -1.07 9.41 18.44
C ASN A 149 -1.71 8.87 17.16
N ARG A 150 -2.71 8.01 17.32
CA ARG A 150 -3.60 7.62 16.23
C ARG A 150 -5.01 7.54 16.75
N ILE A 151 -5.96 7.91 15.90
CA ILE A 151 -7.39 7.93 16.18
C ILE A 151 -8.03 6.78 15.41
N HIS A 152 -8.95 6.08 16.05
CA HIS A 152 -9.74 5.02 15.45
C HIS A 152 -10.86 5.62 14.59
N ARG A 153 -10.78 5.33 13.29
CA ARG A 153 -11.76 5.77 12.29
C ARG A 153 -12.50 4.57 11.72
N ARG A 154 -13.79 4.76 11.49
CA ARG A 154 -14.65 3.82 10.77
C ARG A 154 -15.14 4.44 9.47
N VAL A 155 -15.03 3.68 8.40
CA VAL A 155 -15.58 4.01 7.08
C VAL A 155 -16.47 2.86 6.62
N ILE A 156 -17.65 3.19 6.10
CA ILE A 156 -18.60 2.26 5.51
C ILE A 156 -18.80 2.62 4.04
N VAL A 157 -18.61 1.65 3.15
CA VAL A 157 -18.80 1.79 1.69
C VAL A 157 -19.82 0.78 1.17
N ARG A 158 -20.43 1.11 0.02
CA ARG A 158 -21.46 0.29 -0.62
C ARG A 158 -20.90 -0.80 -1.53
N ASP A 159 -19.73 -0.56 -2.10
CA ASP A 159 -19.16 -1.46 -3.10
C ASP A 159 -18.37 -2.58 -2.44
N TYR A 160 -18.64 -3.81 -2.88
CA TYR A 160 -17.97 -5.02 -2.47
C TYR A 160 -17.51 -5.81 -3.69
N GLY A 161 -16.25 -6.24 -3.67
CA GLY A 161 -15.64 -7.00 -4.75
C GLY A 161 -14.52 -7.89 -4.25
N LYS A 162 -13.82 -8.51 -5.19
CA LYS A 162 -12.59 -9.26 -4.94
C LYS A 162 -11.41 -8.43 -5.46
N SER A 163 -10.25 -8.58 -4.84
CA SER A 163 -9.03 -7.96 -5.37
C SER A 163 -8.73 -8.48 -6.78
N ILE A 164 -8.23 -7.60 -7.64
CA ILE A 164 -8.09 -7.83 -9.08
C ILE A 164 -7.28 -9.08 -9.46
N TYR A 165 -6.31 -9.47 -8.64
CA TYR A 165 -5.51 -10.68 -8.85
C TYR A 165 -6.32 -11.99 -8.70
N LYS A 166 -7.59 -11.89 -8.31
CA LYS A 166 -8.56 -13.01 -8.23
C LYS A 166 -9.53 -13.06 -9.41
N ALA A 167 -9.32 -12.27 -10.47
CA ALA A 167 -10.15 -12.28 -11.67
C ALA A 167 -10.28 -13.69 -12.24
N SER A 168 -11.52 -14.12 -12.54
CA SER A 168 -11.78 -15.49 -13.01
C SER A 168 -11.08 -15.83 -14.33
N SER A 169 -10.76 -14.82 -15.14
CA SER A 169 -10.14 -14.97 -16.44
C SER A 169 -9.19 -13.80 -16.78
N ARG A 170 -8.36 -14.00 -17.81
CA ARG A 170 -7.53 -12.95 -18.43
C ARG A 170 -8.36 -11.78 -18.94
N SER A 171 -9.52 -12.03 -19.53
CA SER A 171 -10.42 -10.97 -20.01
C SER A 171 -10.94 -10.14 -18.84
N ALA A 172 -11.43 -10.81 -17.78
CA ALA A 172 -11.90 -10.14 -16.57
C ALA A 172 -10.78 -9.33 -15.88
N LEU A 173 -9.52 -9.79 -15.92
CA LEU A 173 -8.39 -9.01 -15.43
C LEU A 173 -8.17 -7.72 -16.24
N LEU A 174 -8.25 -7.80 -17.57
CA LEU A 174 -8.04 -6.64 -18.44
C LEU A 174 -9.22 -5.65 -18.35
N GLU A 175 -10.45 -6.13 -18.34
CA GLU A 175 -11.67 -5.32 -18.11
C GLU A 175 -11.62 -4.66 -16.72
N GLY A 176 -11.16 -5.40 -15.71
CA GLY A 176 -10.94 -4.88 -14.36
C GLY A 176 -9.90 -3.78 -14.30
N LEU A 177 -8.77 -3.95 -15.00
CA LEU A 177 -7.71 -2.94 -15.11
C LEU A 177 -8.23 -1.69 -15.82
N GLU A 178 -8.90 -1.85 -16.95
CA GLU A 178 -9.49 -0.75 -17.72
C GLU A 178 -10.47 0.07 -16.87
N GLY A 179 -11.43 -0.57 -16.21
CA GLY A 179 -12.39 0.15 -15.39
C GLY A 179 -11.78 0.80 -14.14
N CYS A 180 -10.73 0.21 -13.56
CA CYS A 180 -9.97 0.88 -12.50
C CYS A 180 -9.18 2.10 -13.00
N ILE A 181 -8.65 2.08 -14.23
CA ILE A 181 -8.00 3.25 -14.86
C ILE A 181 -9.04 4.33 -15.15
N GLN A 182 -10.24 3.98 -15.62
CA GLN A 182 -11.36 4.92 -15.78
C GLN A 182 -11.75 5.55 -14.44
N GLY A 183 -11.77 4.76 -13.36
CA GLY A 183 -12.02 5.26 -12.01
C GLY A 183 -10.93 6.20 -11.51
N HIS A 184 -9.67 5.88 -11.79
CA HIS A 184 -8.53 6.76 -11.52
C HIS A 184 -8.65 8.09 -12.27
N GLU A 185 -8.98 8.06 -13.55
CA GLU A 185 -9.18 9.26 -14.36
C GLU A 185 -10.34 10.12 -13.82
N SER A 186 -11.47 9.49 -13.47
CA SER A 186 -12.62 10.18 -12.89
C SER A 186 -12.28 10.83 -11.55
N LEU A 187 -11.51 10.13 -10.70
CA LEU A 187 -11.04 10.63 -9.41
C LEU A 187 -10.07 11.80 -9.59
N TYR A 188 -9.16 11.72 -10.56
CA TYR A 188 -8.24 12.81 -10.92
C TYR A 188 -8.97 14.05 -11.41
N LYS A 189 -9.96 13.89 -12.29
CA LYS A 189 -10.80 15.01 -12.76
C LYS A 189 -11.60 15.68 -11.63
N ALA A 190 -11.91 14.95 -10.57
CA ALA A 190 -12.51 15.49 -9.35
C ALA A 190 -11.48 16.15 -8.40
N GLY A 191 -10.21 16.23 -8.79
CA GLY A 191 -9.15 16.93 -8.06
C GLY A 191 -8.38 16.08 -7.06
N PHE A 192 -8.45 14.74 -7.16
CA PHE A 192 -7.80 13.82 -6.22
C PHE A 192 -6.69 13.00 -6.88
N LEU A 193 -5.58 12.80 -6.16
CA LEU A 193 -4.54 11.83 -6.51
C LEU A 193 -4.67 10.62 -5.59
N HIS A 194 -4.63 9.40 -6.14
CA HIS A 194 -4.84 8.17 -5.37
C HIS A 194 -3.62 7.76 -4.54
N ARG A 195 -2.42 7.82 -5.15
CA ARG A 195 -1.11 7.59 -4.50
C ARG A 195 -0.79 6.19 -3.98
N ASP A 196 -1.77 5.29 -3.87
CA ASP A 196 -1.55 3.90 -3.46
C ASP A 196 -2.21 2.86 -4.39
N ILE A 197 -1.98 2.98 -5.70
CA ILE A 197 -2.38 1.95 -6.66
C ILE A 197 -1.60 0.65 -6.37
N SER A 198 -2.34 -0.43 -6.08
CA SER A 198 -1.75 -1.73 -5.74
C SER A 198 -2.73 -2.87 -6.05
N ILE A 199 -2.22 -4.11 -6.12
CA ILE A 199 -3.06 -5.30 -6.36
C ILE A 199 -4.20 -5.50 -5.35
N ASN A 200 -4.10 -4.89 -4.15
CA ASN A 200 -5.10 -5.01 -3.09
C ASN A 200 -6.16 -3.91 -3.15
N ASN A 201 -5.87 -2.81 -3.84
CA ASN A 201 -6.74 -1.63 -3.89
C ASN A 201 -7.53 -1.54 -5.21
N LEU A 202 -7.24 -2.42 -6.16
CA LEU A 202 -8.03 -2.61 -7.39
C LEU A 202 -8.99 -3.76 -7.16
N MET A 203 -10.28 -3.48 -7.31
CA MET A 203 -11.36 -4.42 -7.06
C MET A 203 -12.10 -4.76 -8.34
N ILE A 204 -12.62 -5.99 -8.40
CA ILE A 204 -13.47 -6.50 -9.47
C ILE A 204 -14.75 -7.09 -8.87
N ASN A 205 -15.83 -6.94 -9.62
CA ASN A 205 -17.12 -7.54 -9.35
C ASN A 205 -17.60 -8.28 -10.62
N GLU A 206 -17.40 -9.60 -10.62
CA GLU A 206 -17.84 -10.48 -11.72
C GLU A 206 -19.23 -11.08 -11.45
N ASP A 207 -19.87 -10.67 -10.35
CA ASP A 207 -21.21 -11.11 -9.94
C ASP A 207 -22.24 -10.12 -10.49
N GLY A 208 -23.03 -10.57 -11.47
CA GLY A 208 -24.03 -9.75 -12.15
C GLY A 208 -25.21 -9.36 -11.25
N ASP A 209 -25.44 -10.08 -10.15
CA ASP A 209 -26.50 -9.78 -9.18
C ASP A 209 -26.01 -8.81 -8.10
N ASN A 210 -24.70 -8.57 -8.01
CA ASN A 210 -24.12 -7.62 -7.06
C ASN A 210 -24.18 -6.19 -7.63
N PRO A 211 -24.86 -5.24 -6.95
CA PRO A 211 -25.04 -3.86 -7.43
C PRO A 211 -23.78 -2.98 -7.35
N SER A 212 -22.64 -3.57 -7.01
CA SER A 212 -21.34 -2.89 -6.98
C SER A 212 -20.82 -2.62 -8.39
N TRP A 213 -19.94 -1.62 -8.54
CA TRP A 213 -19.24 -1.39 -9.81
C TRP A 213 -18.54 -2.66 -10.33
N PRO A 214 -18.56 -2.94 -11.66
CA PRO A 214 -17.84 -4.09 -12.24
C PRO A 214 -16.34 -4.09 -11.91
N SER A 215 -15.75 -2.91 -11.79
CA SER A 215 -14.42 -2.71 -11.23
C SER A 215 -14.30 -1.33 -10.60
N PHE A 216 -13.51 -1.22 -9.54
CA PHE A 216 -13.40 0.02 -8.79
C PHE A 216 -12.15 0.10 -7.91
N LEU A 217 -11.74 1.33 -7.61
CA LEU A 217 -10.68 1.62 -6.65
C LEU A 217 -11.21 1.73 -5.21
N ILE A 218 -10.37 1.34 -4.25
CA ILE A 218 -10.59 1.49 -2.81
C ILE A 218 -9.36 2.06 -2.12
N ASP A 219 -9.50 2.39 -0.82
CA ASP A 219 -8.42 2.88 0.06
C ASP A 219 -7.89 4.27 -0.34
N LEU A 220 -8.67 5.31 -0.04
CA LEU A 220 -8.26 6.71 -0.25
C LEU A 220 -7.47 7.30 0.93
N ASP A 221 -7.02 6.48 1.88
CA ASP A 221 -6.28 6.92 3.09
C ASP A 221 -4.93 7.62 2.79
N LEU A 222 -4.37 7.42 1.59
CA LEU A 222 -3.15 8.06 1.12
C LEU A 222 -3.40 9.17 0.10
N SER A 223 -4.67 9.35 -0.31
CA SER A 223 -5.06 10.29 -1.33
C SER A 223 -4.91 11.73 -0.85
N ILE A 224 -4.69 12.65 -1.80
CA ILE A 224 -4.64 14.09 -1.54
C ILE A 224 -5.43 14.84 -2.58
N LYS A 225 -5.90 16.03 -2.22
CA LYS A 225 -6.41 17.01 -3.18
C LYS A 225 -5.24 17.67 -3.91
N GLU A 226 -5.30 17.72 -5.23
CA GLU A 226 -4.24 18.26 -6.08
C GLU A 226 -4.03 19.76 -5.87
N GLN A 227 -5.11 20.52 -5.67
CA GLN A 227 -5.08 21.99 -5.53
C GLN A 227 -4.72 22.50 -4.12
N ARG A 228 -4.16 21.67 -3.23
CA ARG A 228 -3.82 22.15 -1.88
C ARG A 228 -2.58 23.05 -1.89
N GLU A 229 -2.73 24.26 -1.34
CA GLU A 229 -1.65 25.23 -1.10
C GLU A 229 -0.61 24.80 -0.03
N GLY A 230 -0.71 23.57 0.50
CA GLY A 230 0.16 23.08 1.57
C GLY A 230 0.55 21.61 1.42
N SER A 231 1.78 21.28 1.82
CA SER A 231 2.25 19.88 1.89
C SER A 231 1.44 19.10 2.93
N SER A 232 0.82 17.98 2.57
CA SER A 232 0.22 17.05 3.54
C SER A 232 1.24 16.74 4.65
N GLY A 233 0.87 16.92 5.92
CA GLY A 233 1.79 16.86 7.07
C GLY A 233 2.61 15.58 7.19
N ALA A 234 2.20 14.50 6.50
CA ALA A 234 3.01 13.30 6.32
C ALA A 234 3.92 13.41 5.06
N LYS A 235 5.12 13.99 5.20
CA LYS A 235 6.18 13.95 4.17
C LYS A 235 6.82 12.56 3.97
N GLY A 236 6.23 11.51 4.54
CA GLY A 236 6.71 10.14 4.38
C GLY A 236 6.28 9.56 3.03
N LYS A 237 7.23 8.96 2.29
CA LYS A 237 6.95 8.13 1.11
C LYS A 237 6.15 6.90 1.55
N THR A 238 4.83 6.99 1.55
CA THR A 238 3.91 5.92 1.94
C THR A 238 3.24 5.31 0.72
N GLY A 239 3.19 3.99 0.66
CA GLY A 239 2.58 3.22 -0.41
C GLY A 239 3.12 1.79 -0.42
N THR A 240 2.49 0.90 -1.18
CA THR A 240 2.98 -0.47 -1.36
C THR A 240 4.22 -0.47 -2.27
N ARG A 241 5.42 -0.61 -1.69
CA ARG A 241 6.72 -0.37 -2.36
C ARG A 241 6.87 -0.97 -3.75
N ALA A 242 6.48 -2.24 -3.92
CA ALA A 242 6.59 -2.93 -5.20
C ALA A 242 5.82 -2.25 -6.35
N PHE A 243 4.77 -1.48 -6.04
CA PHE A 243 3.93 -0.80 -7.04
C PHE A 243 4.28 0.68 -7.20
N MET A 244 4.99 1.29 -6.24
CA MET A 244 5.39 2.70 -6.32
C MET A 244 6.19 3.01 -7.60
N ALA A 245 5.86 4.12 -8.24
CA ALA A 245 6.55 4.58 -9.45
C ALA A 245 8.03 4.92 -9.19
N ILE A 246 8.86 4.83 -10.24
CA ILE A 246 10.31 5.06 -10.14
C ILE A 246 10.61 6.48 -9.64
N GLY A 247 9.92 7.51 -10.16
CA GLY A 247 10.09 8.91 -9.73
C GLY A 247 9.80 9.12 -8.24
N VAL A 248 8.69 8.53 -7.75
CA VAL A 248 8.30 8.61 -6.33
C VAL A 248 9.33 7.93 -5.43
N LEU A 249 9.89 6.80 -5.86
CA LEU A 249 10.99 6.13 -5.14
C LEU A 249 12.22 7.03 -5.02
N LEU A 250 12.53 7.80 -6.07
CA LEU A 250 13.64 8.75 -6.11
C LEU A 250 13.37 10.09 -5.39
N GLY A 251 12.13 10.34 -4.96
CA GLY A 251 11.79 11.53 -4.17
C GLY A 251 11.05 12.63 -4.91
N GLU A 252 10.54 12.33 -6.09
CA GLU A 252 9.70 13.26 -6.81
C GLU A 252 8.34 13.42 -6.16
N GLN A 253 7.74 14.58 -6.42
CA GLN A 253 6.37 14.83 -6.01
C GLN A 253 5.43 13.93 -6.80
N HIS A 254 4.58 13.20 -6.08
CA HIS A 254 3.62 12.29 -6.67
C HIS A 254 2.64 13.06 -7.56
N SER A 255 2.36 12.51 -8.75
CA SER A 255 1.43 13.05 -9.74
C SER A 255 0.59 11.92 -10.31
N PHE A 256 -0.46 12.23 -11.06
CA PHE A 256 -1.32 11.19 -11.65
C PHE A 256 -0.56 10.25 -12.61
N MET A 257 0.52 10.72 -13.26
CA MET A 257 1.38 9.89 -14.11
C MET A 257 2.05 8.76 -13.33
N HIS A 258 2.38 9.01 -12.06
CA HIS A 258 2.96 7.99 -11.18
C HIS A 258 1.93 6.93 -10.77
N ASP A 259 0.65 7.29 -10.64
CA ASP A 259 -0.41 6.31 -10.44
C ASP A 259 -0.59 5.42 -11.70
N LEU A 260 -0.53 6.01 -12.91
CA LEU A 260 -0.55 5.28 -14.18
C LEU A 260 0.64 4.32 -14.33
N GLU A 261 1.84 4.74 -13.91
CA GLU A 261 3.00 3.84 -13.84
C GLU A 261 2.75 2.67 -12.88
N SER A 262 2.07 2.93 -11.76
CA SER A 262 1.75 1.91 -10.76
C SER A 262 0.79 0.84 -11.31
N PHE A 263 -0.15 1.20 -12.20
CA PHE A 263 -1.00 0.22 -12.92
C PHE A 263 -0.18 -0.75 -13.77
N PHE A 264 0.89 -0.27 -14.44
CA PHE A 264 1.82 -1.16 -15.17
C PHE A 264 2.48 -2.16 -14.22
N TRP A 265 2.97 -1.69 -13.07
CA TRP A 265 3.59 -2.56 -12.08
C TRP A 265 2.62 -3.57 -11.48
N VAL A 266 1.34 -3.22 -11.33
CA VAL A 266 0.27 -4.15 -10.93
C VAL A 266 0.12 -5.29 -11.93
N LEU A 267 -0.03 -4.98 -13.23
CA LEU A 267 -0.16 -6.00 -14.27
C LEU A 267 1.11 -6.87 -14.36
N PHE A 268 2.29 -6.25 -14.36
CA PHE A 268 3.58 -6.95 -14.38
C PHE A 268 3.72 -7.91 -13.19
N TRP A 269 3.33 -7.48 -11.99
CA TRP A 269 3.34 -8.31 -10.79
C TRP A 269 2.37 -9.49 -10.89
N ILE A 270 1.15 -9.26 -11.38
CA ILE A 270 0.15 -10.32 -11.57
C ILE A 270 0.67 -11.39 -12.52
N CYS A 271 1.23 -10.98 -13.66
CA CYS A 271 1.81 -11.88 -14.65
C CYS A 271 2.92 -12.79 -14.10
N ILE A 272 3.66 -12.34 -13.08
CA ILE A 272 4.78 -13.08 -12.48
C ILE A 272 4.35 -14.00 -11.35
N HIS A 273 3.46 -13.49 -10.49
CA HIS A 273 3.15 -14.11 -9.19
C HIS A 273 1.86 -14.92 -9.17
N TYR A 274 1.03 -14.87 -10.22
CA TYR A 274 -0.26 -15.55 -10.25
C TYR A 274 -0.39 -16.41 -11.50
N ASN A 275 -0.79 -17.66 -11.32
CA ASN A 275 -1.02 -18.60 -12.43
C ASN A 275 -2.50 -18.77 -12.71
N THR A 276 -3.33 -18.83 -11.67
CA THR A 276 -4.80 -18.84 -11.75
C THR A 276 -5.36 -18.08 -10.55
N PRO A 277 -6.67 -17.79 -10.46
CA PRO A 277 -7.26 -17.00 -9.37
C PRO A 277 -6.96 -17.52 -7.96
N ASN A 278 -6.62 -18.81 -7.87
CA ASN A 278 -6.36 -19.53 -6.61
C ASN A 278 -4.93 -20.06 -6.49
N GLU A 279 -4.07 -19.82 -7.49
CA GLU A 279 -2.70 -20.31 -7.51
C GLU A 279 -1.74 -19.14 -7.65
N SER A 280 -1.04 -18.84 -6.55
CA SER A 280 0.01 -17.84 -6.50
C SER A 280 1.38 -18.48 -6.27
N ARG A 281 2.41 -17.94 -6.91
CA ARG A 281 3.81 -18.26 -6.65
C ARG A 281 4.56 -17.04 -6.17
N VAL A 282 5.61 -17.26 -5.37
CA VAL A 282 6.52 -16.20 -4.97
C VAL A 282 7.80 -16.33 -5.79
N VAL A 283 8.04 -15.39 -6.70
CA VAL A 283 9.31 -15.29 -7.43
C VAL A 283 10.26 -14.41 -6.62
N PRO A 284 11.31 -14.95 -5.98
CA PRO A 284 12.14 -14.20 -5.03
C PRO A 284 12.77 -12.93 -5.60
N LYS A 285 13.11 -12.96 -6.89
CA LYS A 285 13.68 -11.82 -7.62
C LYS A 285 12.79 -10.57 -7.56
N PHE A 286 11.47 -10.74 -7.57
CA PHE A 286 10.50 -9.65 -7.56
C PHE A 286 9.85 -9.47 -6.19
N ASP A 287 9.70 -10.55 -5.41
CA ASP A 287 9.22 -10.45 -4.02
C ASP A 287 10.12 -9.54 -3.16
N LYS A 288 11.44 -9.53 -3.44
CA LYS A 288 12.38 -8.62 -2.77
C LYS A 288 12.00 -7.14 -2.89
N TRP A 289 11.25 -6.74 -3.93
CA TRP A 289 10.81 -5.35 -4.14
C TRP A 289 9.95 -4.81 -2.99
N ASN A 290 9.34 -5.69 -2.18
CA ASN A 290 8.62 -5.30 -0.98
C ASN A 290 9.55 -4.85 0.18
N TYR A 291 10.84 -5.20 0.12
CA TYR A 291 11.73 -5.12 1.28
C TYR A 291 13.00 -4.32 1.04
N VAL A 292 13.53 -4.30 -0.18
CA VAL A 292 14.73 -3.52 -0.54
C VAL A 292 14.52 -2.03 -0.27
N ASP A 293 15.62 -1.29 -0.15
CA ASP A 293 15.55 0.16 -0.02
C ASP A 293 15.02 0.80 -1.31
N MET A 294 14.58 2.06 -1.19
CA MET A 294 13.89 2.74 -2.28
C MET A 294 14.80 3.02 -3.48
N GLU A 295 16.09 3.27 -3.24
CA GLU A 295 17.05 3.56 -4.29
C GLU A 295 17.40 2.28 -5.07
N GLU A 296 17.67 1.16 -4.37
CA GLU A 296 17.85 -0.15 -4.99
C GLU A 296 16.62 -0.55 -5.81
N LEU A 297 15.41 -0.30 -5.29
CA LEU A 297 14.18 -0.60 -6.01
C LEU A 297 14.03 0.24 -7.28
N ALA A 298 14.32 1.54 -7.21
CA ALA A 298 14.25 2.44 -8.37
C ALA A 298 15.23 2.00 -9.47
N ILE A 299 16.46 1.65 -9.11
CA ILE A 299 17.47 1.13 -10.03
C ILE A 299 16.99 -0.20 -10.65
N SER A 300 16.48 -1.12 -9.81
CA SER A 300 15.99 -2.41 -10.28
C SER A 300 14.83 -2.25 -11.27
N LYS A 301 13.88 -1.36 -11.00
CA LYS A 301 12.73 -1.09 -11.88
C LYS A 301 13.18 -0.45 -13.20
N THR A 302 14.07 0.53 -13.13
CA THR A 302 14.66 1.18 -14.31
C THR A 302 15.33 0.16 -15.22
N GLY A 303 16.14 -0.74 -14.65
CA GLY A 303 16.80 -1.80 -15.41
C GLY A 303 15.82 -2.79 -16.08
N VAL A 304 14.63 -3.00 -15.50
CA VAL A 304 13.59 -3.87 -16.11
C VAL A 304 12.98 -3.23 -17.36
N VAL A 305 12.77 -1.92 -17.39
CA VAL A 305 11.99 -1.25 -18.46
C VAL A 305 12.83 -0.52 -19.51
N ALA A 306 14.11 -0.28 -19.23
CA ALA A 306 15.00 0.51 -20.08
C ALA A 306 15.27 -0.13 -21.46
N ASN A 307 15.54 -1.43 -21.51
CA ASN A 307 15.84 -2.14 -22.75
C ASN A 307 14.72 -3.13 -23.10
N GLU A 308 14.23 -3.07 -24.34
CA GLU A 308 13.15 -3.93 -24.79
C GLU A 308 13.51 -5.42 -24.85
N GLY A 309 14.70 -5.76 -25.36
CA GLY A 309 15.14 -7.15 -25.45
C GLY A 309 15.31 -7.78 -24.07
N ASP A 310 15.87 -7.03 -23.12
CA ASP A 310 16.00 -7.48 -21.73
C ASP A 310 14.62 -7.63 -21.07
N PHE A 311 13.69 -6.69 -21.32
CA PHE A 311 12.32 -6.78 -20.82
C PHE A 311 11.63 -8.05 -21.33
N LEU A 312 11.70 -8.33 -22.63
CA LEU A 312 11.11 -9.52 -23.24
C LEU A 312 11.70 -10.81 -22.65
N LYS A 313 13.02 -10.87 -22.51
CA LYS A 313 13.70 -12.02 -21.87
C LYS A 313 13.29 -12.20 -20.41
N ILE A 314 13.13 -11.10 -19.67
CA ILE A 314 12.63 -11.15 -18.29
C ILE A 314 11.19 -11.69 -18.28
N ALA A 315 10.33 -11.20 -19.17
CA ALA A 315 8.93 -11.61 -19.24
C ALA A 315 8.80 -13.10 -19.63
N GLU A 316 9.54 -13.57 -20.65
CA GLU A 316 9.57 -14.97 -21.09
C GLU A 316 9.99 -15.93 -19.98
N VAL A 317 10.97 -15.54 -19.17
CA VAL A 317 11.48 -16.38 -18.08
C VAL A 317 10.56 -16.36 -16.85
N ASN A 318 9.91 -15.23 -16.57
CA ASN A 318 9.27 -14.99 -15.27
C ASN A 318 7.75 -14.86 -15.31
N PHE A 319 7.11 -14.72 -16.46
CA PHE A 319 5.65 -14.76 -16.53
C PHE A 319 5.18 -16.19 -16.28
N THR A 320 4.01 -16.35 -15.68
CA THR A 320 3.40 -17.66 -15.49
C THR A 320 2.90 -18.19 -16.84
N PRO A 321 2.82 -19.53 -17.02
CA PRO A 321 2.30 -20.11 -18.25
C PRO A 321 0.94 -19.53 -18.67
N TYR A 322 0.07 -19.23 -17.70
CA TYR A 322 -1.23 -18.63 -17.94
C TYR A 322 -1.16 -17.22 -18.57
N TYR A 323 -0.20 -16.40 -18.13
CA TYR A 323 -0.02 -15.01 -18.58
C TYR A 323 1.07 -14.85 -19.65
N CYS A 324 1.75 -15.91 -20.11
CA CYS A 324 2.69 -15.83 -21.24
C CYS A 324 2.09 -15.13 -22.49
N PRO A 325 0.80 -15.33 -22.87
CA PRO A 325 0.21 -14.62 -23.99
C PRO A 325 0.12 -13.10 -23.82
N PHE A 326 0.33 -12.56 -22.61
CA PHE A 326 0.33 -11.12 -22.36
C PHE A 326 1.67 -10.45 -22.68
N ILE A 327 2.78 -11.19 -22.84
CA ILE A 327 4.12 -10.62 -23.10
C ILE A 327 4.11 -9.52 -24.19
N PRO A 328 3.57 -9.73 -25.41
CA PRO A 328 3.59 -8.69 -26.44
C PRO A 328 2.76 -7.44 -26.03
N TRP A 329 1.67 -7.65 -25.29
CA TRP A 329 0.76 -6.57 -24.86
C TRP A 329 1.33 -5.78 -23.69
N VAL A 330 1.96 -6.44 -22.71
CA VAL A 330 2.64 -5.76 -21.60
C VAL A 330 3.86 -5.00 -22.12
N ASN A 331 4.59 -5.53 -23.11
CA ASN A 331 5.66 -4.76 -23.76
C ASN A 331 5.13 -3.53 -24.52
N SER A 332 3.97 -3.67 -25.18
CA SER A 332 3.31 -2.53 -25.84
C SER A 332 2.90 -1.47 -24.83
N LEU A 333 2.31 -1.87 -23.70
CA LEU A 333 2.00 -0.98 -22.59
C LEU A 333 3.26 -0.34 -21.98
N ARG A 334 4.36 -1.09 -21.83
CA ARG A 334 5.65 -0.56 -21.38
C ARG A 334 6.12 0.61 -22.25
N ARG A 335 5.99 0.52 -23.57
CA ARG A 335 6.39 1.61 -24.48
C ARG A 335 5.54 2.88 -24.31
N ILE A 336 4.28 2.73 -23.91
CA ILE A 336 3.36 3.85 -23.65
C ILE A 336 3.69 4.49 -22.30
N VAL A 337 3.85 3.67 -21.26
CA VAL A 337 4.08 4.14 -19.88
C VAL A 337 5.51 4.66 -19.70
N PHE A 338 6.49 4.07 -20.38
CA PHE A 338 7.90 4.44 -20.34
C PHE A 338 8.39 4.80 -21.74
N PRO A 339 8.03 5.99 -22.27
CA PRO A 339 8.49 6.41 -23.58
C PRO A 339 10.02 6.45 -23.61
N ASN A 340 10.61 5.84 -24.64
CA ASN A 340 12.07 5.63 -24.77
C ASN A 340 12.73 4.85 -23.61
N GLY A 341 11.95 4.09 -22.83
CA GLY A 341 12.46 3.34 -21.67
C GLY A 341 12.79 4.21 -20.45
N VAL A 342 12.30 5.45 -20.43
CA VAL A 342 12.52 6.41 -19.34
C VAL A 342 11.23 6.56 -18.54
N ARG A 343 11.39 6.75 -17.22
CA ARG A 343 10.30 7.15 -16.32
C ARG A 343 9.79 8.56 -16.66
N TRP A 344 8.57 8.86 -16.20
CA TRP A 344 8.02 10.22 -16.26
C TRP A 344 8.74 11.18 -15.30
#